data_AF-A0A258DWN3-F1
#
_entry.id   AF-A0A258DWN3-F1
#
_cell.length_a   1.000
_cell.length_b   1.000
_cell.length_c   1.000
_cell.angle_alpha   90.00
_cell.angle_beta   90.00
_cell.angle_gamma   90.00
#
_symmetry.space_group_name_H-M   'P 1'
#
loop_
_entity.id
_entity.type
_entity.pdbx_description
1 polymer ?
#
loop_
_entity_poly.entity_id
_entity_poly.type
_entity_poly.pdbx_seq_one_letter_code
_entity_poly.pdbx_strand_id
1 'polypeptide(L)'
;MQKKLLLLGILAAFWACQPNTETNSEKQEKIDPATYWGENPWPEIRKKRINQLLPNALNNAGVDVWLVVCRENYNDPIATHVGGENASGTAAFLFYNDESGFHSLVFSPEGEATALDDLDIHEKVERVPRGESAVAKAVELIKSKGFQKVAINSSASNEMADGITHSQYQELAGLMGSDEKKLVSSDELVYEWLSIKLPEEVEILTKAAQLASDFQHEAYAMIEPGKTTDADVAKFLKAKMAEYGVTDA
;
A
#
# COMPACT_ATOMS: atom_id res chain seq x y z
N MET A 1 -91.58 -40.93 -27.60
CA MET A 1 -90.38 -41.52 -28.24
C MET A 1 -89.31 -40.45 -28.36
N GLN A 2 -88.31 -40.49 -27.49
CA GLN A 2 -87.14 -39.62 -27.51
C GLN A 2 -86.22 -39.99 -28.68
N LYS A 3 -85.70 -38.99 -29.43
CA LYS A 3 -84.44 -39.15 -30.17
C LYS A 3 -83.57 -37.92 -29.96
N LYS A 4 -82.31 -38.24 -29.66
CA LYS A 4 -81.28 -37.40 -29.06
C LYS A 4 -80.61 -36.52 -30.10
N LEU A 5 -80.32 -35.29 -29.69
CA LEU A 5 -79.40 -34.34 -30.29
C LEU A 5 -77.96 -34.83 -30.05
N LEU A 6 -77.14 -34.98 -31.09
CA LEU A 6 -75.70 -35.28 -30.94
C LEU A 6 -74.89 -34.15 -31.57
N LEU A 7 -74.13 -33.47 -30.71
CA LEU A 7 -73.24 -32.35 -31.00
C LEU A 7 -72.02 -32.80 -31.82
N LEU A 8 -71.68 -32.03 -32.87
CA LEU A 8 -70.40 -32.08 -33.55
C LEU A 8 -69.31 -31.50 -32.64
N GLY A 9 -68.28 -32.29 -32.32
CA GLY A 9 -67.04 -31.83 -31.70
C GLY A 9 -65.98 -31.52 -32.76
N ILE A 10 -65.61 -30.26 -32.89
CA ILE A 10 -64.47 -29.80 -33.70
C ILE A 10 -63.21 -29.93 -32.82
N LEU A 11 -62.31 -30.84 -33.17
CA LEU A 11 -61.00 -30.98 -32.54
C LEU A 11 -60.02 -30.01 -33.25
N ALA A 12 -59.83 -28.82 -32.70
CA ALA A 12 -58.80 -27.89 -33.16
C ALA A 12 -57.46 -28.26 -32.51
N ALA A 13 -56.54 -28.81 -33.30
CA ALA A 13 -55.16 -29.00 -32.89
C ALA A 13 -54.44 -27.64 -32.90
N PHE A 14 -54.34 -27.00 -31.73
CA PHE A 14 -53.47 -25.84 -31.55
C PHE A 14 -52.01 -26.32 -31.49
N TRP A 15 -51.31 -26.21 -32.62
CA TRP A 15 -49.86 -26.20 -32.64
C TRP A 15 -49.39 -24.83 -32.15
N ALA A 16 -49.16 -24.73 -30.84
CA ALA A 16 -48.48 -23.59 -30.25
C ALA A 16 -46.99 -23.72 -30.56
N CYS A 17 -46.47 -22.92 -31.50
CA CYS A 17 -45.05 -22.61 -31.54
C CYS A 17 -44.69 -21.88 -30.25
N GLN A 18 -44.06 -22.58 -29.31
CA GLN A 18 -43.38 -21.91 -28.21
C GLN A 18 -42.15 -21.20 -28.79
N PRO A 19 -41.95 -19.89 -28.53
CA PRO A 19 -40.68 -19.27 -28.81
C PRO A 19 -39.62 -19.95 -27.91
N ASN A 20 -38.51 -20.36 -28.51
CA ASN A 20 -37.31 -20.74 -27.77
C ASN A 20 -36.83 -19.52 -26.99
N THR A 21 -37.28 -19.35 -25.76
CA THR A 21 -36.49 -18.67 -24.74
C THR A 21 -35.36 -19.61 -24.36
N GLU A 22 -34.33 -19.64 -25.20
CA GLU A 22 -32.99 -19.89 -24.69
C GLU A 22 -32.71 -18.72 -23.74
N THR A 23 -33.00 -18.91 -22.46
CA THR A 23 -32.32 -18.16 -21.42
C THR A 23 -30.85 -18.50 -21.58
N ASN A 24 -30.15 -17.69 -22.38
CA ASN A 24 -28.72 -17.52 -22.28
C ASN A 24 -28.48 -16.93 -20.88
N SER A 25 -28.49 -17.79 -19.87
CA SER A 25 -27.72 -17.52 -18.67
C SER A 25 -26.29 -17.57 -19.16
N GLU A 26 -25.78 -16.44 -19.69
CA GLU A 26 -24.36 -16.22 -19.78
C GLU A 26 -23.84 -16.59 -18.40
N LYS A 27 -23.14 -17.73 -18.33
CA LYS A 27 -22.42 -18.10 -17.12
C LYS A 27 -21.47 -16.93 -16.92
N GLN A 28 -21.79 -16.03 -15.99
CA GLN A 28 -20.86 -15.04 -15.50
C GLN A 28 -19.62 -15.84 -15.11
N GLU A 29 -18.58 -15.76 -15.95
CA GLU A 29 -17.34 -16.43 -15.68
C GLU A 29 -16.84 -15.87 -14.36
N LYS A 30 -16.77 -16.73 -13.36
CA LYS A 30 -16.32 -16.35 -12.03
C LYS A 30 -14.92 -15.78 -12.17
N ILE A 31 -14.74 -14.55 -11.73
CA ILE A 31 -13.45 -13.87 -11.80
C ILE A 31 -12.46 -14.63 -10.91
N ASP A 32 -11.29 -14.91 -11.48
CA ASP A 32 -10.14 -15.39 -10.73
C ASP A 32 -9.24 -14.18 -10.40
N PRO A 33 -9.16 -13.74 -9.14
CA PRO A 33 -8.35 -12.58 -8.75
C PRO A 33 -6.87 -12.73 -9.12
N ALA A 34 -6.31 -13.94 -9.06
CA ALA A 34 -4.90 -14.18 -9.36
C ALA A 34 -4.61 -13.89 -10.84
N THR A 35 -5.46 -14.39 -11.73
CA THR A 35 -5.36 -14.09 -13.16
C THR A 35 -5.71 -12.63 -13.47
N TYR A 36 -6.69 -12.05 -12.77
CA TYR A 36 -7.11 -10.67 -12.99
C TYR A 36 -6.01 -9.67 -12.62
N TRP A 37 -5.41 -9.79 -11.44
CA TRP A 37 -4.38 -8.85 -10.96
C TRP A 37 -2.97 -9.20 -11.41
N GLY A 38 -2.69 -10.47 -11.69
CA GLY A 38 -1.36 -10.94 -12.03
C GLY A 38 -0.45 -11.08 -10.80
N GLU A 39 0.85 -11.20 -11.06
CA GLU A 39 1.87 -11.28 -10.01
C GLU A 39 1.99 -9.95 -9.24
N ASN A 40 2.34 -10.02 -7.96
CA ASN A 40 2.48 -8.84 -7.11
C ASN A 40 3.70 -7.99 -7.52
N PRO A 41 3.51 -6.77 -8.07
CA PRO A 41 4.61 -5.94 -8.54
C PRO A 41 5.22 -5.06 -7.44
N TRP A 42 4.60 -4.99 -6.26
CA TRP A 42 4.96 -4.05 -5.21
C TRP A 42 6.40 -4.18 -4.68
N PRO A 43 7.01 -5.38 -4.55
CA PRO A 43 8.41 -5.49 -4.13
C PRO A 43 9.37 -4.74 -5.07
N GLU A 44 9.21 -4.89 -6.38
CA GLU A 44 10.06 -4.22 -7.37
C GLU A 44 9.74 -2.72 -7.50
N ILE A 45 8.45 -2.35 -7.41
CA ILE A 45 8.04 -0.94 -7.35
C ILE A 45 8.68 -0.27 -6.13
N ARG A 46 8.67 -0.91 -4.95
CA ARG A 46 9.30 -0.38 -3.74
C ARG A 46 10.79 -0.10 -3.97
N LYS A 47 11.53 -1.06 -4.53
CA LYS A 47 12.95 -0.88 -4.88
C LYS A 47 13.14 0.30 -5.83
N LYS A 48 12.31 0.43 -6.88
CA LYS A 48 12.36 1.56 -7.81
C LYS A 48 12.06 2.90 -7.12
N ARG A 49 11.05 2.96 -6.25
CA ARG A 49 10.70 4.19 -5.51
C ARG A 49 11.85 4.66 -4.61
N ILE A 50 12.52 3.74 -3.91
CA ILE A 50 13.69 4.04 -3.09
C ILE A 50 14.84 4.53 -3.97
N ASN A 51 15.16 3.84 -5.07
CA ASN A 51 16.36 4.15 -5.86
C ASN A 51 16.20 5.30 -6.86
N GLN A 52 14.98 5.59 -7.33
CA GLN A 52 14.74 6.59 -8.38
C GLN A 52 14.09 7.88 -7.87
N LEU A 53 13.19 7.78 -6.89
CA LEU A 53 12.41 8.94 -6.41
C LEU A 53 13.01 9.57 -5.16
N LEU A 54 13.42 8.75 -4.18
CA LEU A 54 13.94 9.24 -2.91
C LEU A 54 15.19 10.13 -3.04
N PRO A 55 16.16 9.88 -3.96
CA PRO A 55 17.32 10.77 -4.13
C PRO A 55 16.90 12.20 -4.48
N ASN A 56 15.89 12.33 -5.35
CA ASN A 56 15.36 13.63 -5.77
C ASN A 56 14.55 14.29 -4.64
N ALA A 57 13.77 13.50 -3.89
CA ALA A 57 13.01 14.01 -2.76
C ALA A 57 13.92 14.58 -1.65
N LEU A 58 15.04 13.93 -1.36
CA LEU A 58 16.08 14.46 -0.44
C LEU A 58 16.57 15.84 -0.88
N ASN A 59 16.89 15.97 -2.17
CA ASN A 59 17.36 17.24 -2.74
C ASN A 59 16.29 18.33 -2.72
N ASN A 60 15.04 17.99 -3.09
CA ASN A 60 13.92 18.93 -3.13
C ASN A 60 13.56 19.46 -1.74
N ALA A 61 13.52 18.57 -0.73
CA ALA A 61 13.30 18.95 0.66
C ALA A 61 14.52 19.65 1.29
N GLY A 62 15.68 19.62 0.62
CA GLY A 62 16.91 20.26 1.06
C GLY A 62 17.42 19.69 2.38
N VAL A 63 17.37 18.36 2.54
CA VAL A 63 17.87 17.61 3.69
C VAL A 63 19.04 16.71 3.27
N ASP A 64 20.02 16.52 4.14
CA ASP A 64 21.24 15.79 3.78
C ASP A 64 21.05 14.27 3.94
N VAL A 65 20.29 13.88 4.95
CA VAL A 65 20.03 12.49 5.30
C VAL A 65 18.65 12.35 5.93
N TRP A 66 18.00 11.23 5.68
CA TRP A 66 16.77 10.83 6.33
C TRP A 66 17.00 9.61 7.21
N LEU A 67 16.61 9.71 8.48
CA LEU A 67 16.65 8.63 9.45
C LEU A 67 15.22 8.18 9.78
N VAL A 68 14.93 6.91 9.51
CA VAL A 68 13.70 6.24 9.94
C VAL A 68 14.05 5.19 10.98
N VAL A 69 13.29 5.15 12.08
CA VAL A 69 13.50 4.17 13.16
C VAL A 69 12.31 3.21 13.20
N CYS A 70 12.54 1.97 12.77
CA CYS A 70 11.54 0.91 12.75
C CYS A 70 11.70 -0.04 13.94
N ARG A 71 10.60 -0.62 14.41
CA ARG A 71 10.57 -1.52 15.59
C ARG A 71 9.31 -2.37 15.66
N GLU A 72 9.34 -3.35 16.56
CA GLU A 72 8.22 -4.24 16.83
C GLU A 72 7.00 -3.49 17.40
N ASN A 73 5.79 -3.97 17.07
CA ASN A 73 4.48 -3.61 17.63
C ASN A 73 4.00 -2.15 17.47
N TYR A 74 4.90 -1.20 17.27
CA TYR A 74 4.56 0.20 17.02
C TYR A 74 5.58 0.79 16.04
N ASN A 75 5.47 0.30 14.80
CA ASN A 75 6.38 0.63 13.73
C ASN A 75 6.04 2.02 13.16
N ASP A 76 7.04 2.66 12.56
CA ASP A 76 6.85 3.94 11.88
C ASP A 76 5.80 3.76 10.75
N PRO A 77 4.82 4.67 10.57
CA PRO A 77 3.84 4.58 9.49
C PRO A 77 4.46 4.40 8.10
N ILE A 78 5.67 4.93 7.88
CA ILE A 78 6.39 4.79 6.61
C ILE A 78 7.04 3.41 6.41
N ALA A 79 7.04 2.53 7.42
CA ALA A 79 7.85 1.31 7.44
C ALA A 79 7.66 0.43 6.19
N THR A 80 6.43 0.26 5.71
CA THR A 80 6.11 -0.54 4.52
C THR A 80 6.62 0.07 3.21
N HIS A 81 6.92 1.37 3.18
CA HIS A 81 7.54 2.02 2.03
C HIS A 81 9.06 1.84 2.02
N VAL A 82 9.67 1.84 3.21
CA VAL A 82 11.12 1.73 3.37
C VAL A 82 11.60 0.31 3.64
N GLY A 83 10.73 -0.71 3.64
CA GLY A 83 11.14 -2.10 3.89
C GLY A 83 11.40 -2.44 5.36
N GLY A 84 10.91 -1.62 6.29
CA GLY A 84 11.09 -1.79 7.73
C GLY A 84 9.93 -2.48 8.44
N GLU A 85 8.90 -2.93 7.73
CA GLU A 85 7.64 -3.42 8.31
C GLU A 85 7.79 -4.63 9.24
N ASN A 86 8.83 -5.45 9.02
CA ASN A 86 9.09 -6.68 9.76
C ASN A 86 10.22 -6.55 10.79
N ALA A 87 10.56 -5.32 11.19
CA ALA A 87 11.54 -5.09 12.26
C ALA A 87 10.99 -5.60 13.61
N SER A 88 11.62 -6.63 14.17
CA SER A 88 11.31 -7.18 15.50
C SER A 88 12.19 -6.57 16.59
N GLY A 89 13.32 -5.97 16.22
CA GLY A 89 14.13 -5.10 17.08
C GLY A 89 14.18 -3.67 16.56
N THR A 90 14.74 -2.74 17.34
CA THR A 90 14.98 -1.37 16.86
C THR A 90 16.03 -1.38 15.76
N ALA A 91 15.63 -1.02 14.55
CA ALA A 91 16.50 -0.87 13.38
C ALA A 91 16.46 0.58 12.88
N ALA A 92 17.58 1.06 12.34
CA ALA A 92 17.72 2.43 11.84
C ALA A 92 18.02 2.42 10.34
N PHE A 93 17.14 3.03 9.56
CA PHE A 93 17.21 3.12 8.11
C PHE A 93 17.68 4.52 7.73
N LEU A 94 18.72 4.60 6.90
CA LEU A 94 19.37 5.84 6.49
C LEU A 94 19.37 5.96 4.97
N PHE A 95 18.89 7.11 4.50
CA PHE A 95 18.87 7.46 3.09
C PHE A 95 19.55 8.80 2.89
N TYR A 96 20.56 8.87 2.02
CA TYR A 96 21.32 10.11 1.78
C TYR A 96 21.94 10.12 0.39
N ASN A 97 22.26 11.33 -0.09
CA ASN A 97 23.08 11.53 -1.28
C ASN A 97 24.49 11.98 -0.86
N ASP A 98 25.54 11.47 -1.51
CA ASP A 98 26.89 12.02 -1.43
C ASP A 98 27.59 12.08 -2.80
N GLU A 99 28.89 12.35 -2.82
CA GLU A 99 29.67 12.47 -4.06
C GLU A 99 29.68 11.19 -4.91
N SER A 100 29.43 10.02 -4.30
CA SER A 100 29.36 8.74 -4.99
C SER A 100 27.95 8.33 -5.43
N GLY A 101 26.93 9.07 -4.99
CA GLY A 101 25.54 8.89 -5.41
C GLY A 101 24.58 8.74 -4.24
N PHE A 102 23.47 8.07 -4.51
CA PHE A 102 22.46 7.76 -3.49
C PHE A 102 22.84 6.51 -2.71
N HIS A 103 22.59 6.56 -1.40
CA HIS A 103 22.81 5.45 -0.49
C HIS A 103 21.56 5.10 0.31
N SER A 104 21.36 3.80 0.51
CA SER A 104 20.31 3.23 1.34
C SER A 104 20.92 2.20 2.27
N LEU A 105 21.14 2.59 3.52
CA LEU A 105 21.82 1.79 4.55
C LEU A 105 20.88 1.46 5.69
N VAL A 106 20.94 0.22 6.21
CA VAL A 106 20.21 -0.15 7.42
C VAL A 106 21.18 -0.65 8.49
N PHE A 107 21.03 -0.15 9.72
CA PHE A 107 21.60 -0.76 10.91
C PHE A 107 20.55 -1.65 11.56
N SER A 108 20.75 -2.95 11.49
CA SER A 108 19.80 -3.96 11.99
C SER A 108 20.41 -4.79 13.11
N PRO A 109 19.67 -5.14 14.18
CA PRO A 109 20.10 -6.14 15.14
C PRO A 109 20.54 -7.44 14.45
N GLU A 110 21.61 -8.06 14.96
CA GLU A 110 22.23 -9.26 14.36
C GLU A 110 21.24 -10.40 14.09
N GLY A 111 20.25 -10.60 14.97
CA GLY A 111 19.25 -11.66 14.86
C GLY A 111 18.30 -11.54 13.67
N GLU A 112 18.22 -10.36 13.05
CA GLU A 112 17.27 -10.04 11.97
C GLU A 112 17.95 -9.57 10.69
N ALA A 113 19.22 -9.15 10.80
CA ALA A 113 19.93 -8.52 9.69
C ALA A 113 20.00 -9.39 8.42
N THR A 114 20.15 -10.71 8.55
CA THR A 114 20.15 -11.60 7.37
C THR A 114 18.79 -11.63 6.68
N ALA A 115 17.69 -11.72 7.44
CA ALA A 115 16.35 -11.74 6.85
C ALA A 115 16.02 -10.41 6.14
N LEU A 116 16.52 -9.29 6.67
CA LEU A 116 16.38 -7.98 6.05
C LEU A 116 17.23 -7.85 4.78
N ASP A 117 18.47 -8.37 4.80
CA ASP A 117 19.38 -8.39 3.66
C ASP A 117 18.82 -9.24 2.50
N ASP A 118 18.21 -10.39 2.83
CA ASP A 118 17.58 -11.30 1.86
C ASP A 118 16.38 -10.67 1.13
N LEU A 119 15.79 -9.58 1.64
CA LEU A 119 14.75 -8.83 0.91
C LEU A 119 15.31 -8.06 -0.29
N ASP A 120 16.62 -7.79 -0.31
CA ASP A 120 17.33 -7.11 -1.39
C ASP A 120 16.72 -5.73 -1.73
N ILE A 121 16.27 -5.00 -0.70
CA ILE A 121 15.65 -3.67 -0.85
C ILE A 121 16.69 -2.56 -0.75
N HIS A 122 17.66 -2.72 0.15
CA HIS A 122 18.63 -1.70 0.52
C HIS A 122 20.01 -2.02 -0.06
N GLU A 123 20.81 -1.00 -0.34
CA GLU A 123 22.20 -1.17 -0.80
C GLU A 123 23.03 -1.98 0.20
N LYS A 124 22.79 -1.77 1.50
CA LYS A 124 23.55 -2.43 2.55
C LYS A 124 22.76 -2.59 3.84
N VAL A 125 22.89 -3.78 4.45
CA VAL A 125 22.45 -4.06 5.83
C VAL A 125 23.68 -4.31 6.72
N GLU A 126 23.91 -3.41 7.67
CA GLU A 126 24.96 -3.53 8.69
C GLU A 126 24.42 -4.23 9.93
N ARG A 127 25.16 -5.26 10.36
CA ARG A 127 24.82 -6.06 11.54
C ARG A 127 25.26 -5.32 12.80
N VAL A 128 24.29 -5.06 13.70
CA VAL A 128 24.54 -4.46 15.01
C VAL A 128 24.62 -5.57 16.06
N PRO A 129 25.78 -5.75 16.74
CA PRO A 129 25.94 -6.77 17.76
C PRO A 129 24.94 -6.63 18.91
N ARG A 130 24.61 -7.75 19.54
CA ARG A 130 23.71 -7.76 20.70
C ARG A 130 24.24 -6.86 21.83
N GLY A 131 23.39 -5.95 22.30
CA GLY A 131 23.72 -5.00 23.38
C GLY A 131 24.21 -3.64 22.88
N GLU A 132 24.41 -3.47 21.57
CA GLU A 132 24.66 -2.18 20.93
C GLU A 132 23.35 -1.59 20.37
N SER A 133 23.30 -0.25 20.26
CA SER A 133 22.13 0.46 19.71
C SER A 133 22.30 0.73 18.22
N ALA A 134 21.35 0.28 17.41
CA ALA A 134 21.30 0.58 15.98
C ALA A 134 21.17 2.10 15.71
N VAL A 135 20.41 2.80 16.55
CA VAL A 135 20.27 4.26 16.48
C VAL A 135 21.61 4.93 16.79
N ALA A 136 22.38 4.42 17.76
CA ALA A 136 23.72 4.94 18.04
C ALA A 136 24.68 4.77 16.85
N LYS A 137 24.67 3.61 16.17
CA LYS A 137 25.46 3.40 14.94
C LYS A 137 25.06 4.34 13.81
N ALA A 138 23.75 4.57 13.64
CA ALA A 138 23.25 5.56 12.70
C ALA A 138 23.77 6.97 13.02
N VAL A 139 23.74 7.38 14.30
CA VAL A 139 24.26 8.68 14.74
C VAL A 139 25.78 8.80 14.55
N GLU A 140 26.54 7.74 14.79
CA GLU A 140 27.99 7.69 14.50
C GLU A 140 28.25 7.99 13.02
N LEU A 141 27.52 7.34 12.12
CA LEU A 141 27.63 7.60 10.67
C LEU A 141 27.25 9.05 10.33
N ILE A 142 26.09 9.51 10.80
CA ILE A 142 25.59 10.88 10.56
C ILE A 142 26.65 11.91 10.94
N LYS A 143 27.26 11.75 12.12
CA LYS A 143 28.32 12.64 12.62
C LYS A 143 29.58 12.55 11.76
N SER A 144 30.00 11.34 11.39
CA SER A 144 31.20 11.13 10.57
C SER A 144 31.09 11.74 9.16
N LYS A 145 29.89 11.70 8.57
CA LYS A 145 29.59 12.32 7.27
C LYS A 145 29.44 13.84 7.36
N GLY A 146 29.29 14.39 8.57
CA GLY A 146 29.18 15.83 8.78
C GLY A 146 27.88 16.42 8.26
N PHE A 147 26.79 15.63 8.22
CA PHE A 147 25.48 16.12 7.79
C PHE A 147 24.98 17.27 8.70
N GLN A 148 24.30 18.24 8.10
CA GLN A 148 23.83 19.47 8.73
C GLN A 148 22.30 19.49 8.92
N LYS A 149 21.55 18.76 8.09
CA LYS A 149 20.10 18.59 8.19
C LYS A 149 19.73 17.12 8.14
N VAL A 150 19.29 16.61 9.29
CA VAL A 150 18.91 15.21 9.50
C VAL A 150 17.39 15.16 9.61
N ALA A 151 16.73 14.69 8.56
CA ALA A 151 15.29 14.51 8.56
C ALA A 151 14.90 13.33 9.47
N ILE A 152 13.89 13.53 10.31
CA ILE A 152 13.27 12.51 11.15
C ILE A 152 11.74 12.60 11.04
N ASN A 153 11.06 11.47 11.22
CA ASN A 153 9.62 11.38 11.09
C ASN A 153 8.89 11.98 12.31
N SER A 154 8.92 13.30 12.42
CA SER A 154 8.06 14.07 13.31
C SER A 154 7.31 15.12 12.48
N SER A 155 5.99 15.01 12.36
CA SER A 155 5.16 15.95 11.59
C SER A 155 3.87 16.26 12.34
N ALA A 156 3.39 17.49 12.24
CA ALA A 156 2.10 17.89 12.82
C ALA A 156 0.90 17.62 11.89
N SER A 157 1.14 17.27 10.62
CA SER A 157 0.10 17.25 9.57
C SER A 157 0.17 16.07 8.61
N ASN A 158 1.24 15.28 8.66
CA ASN A 158 1.47 14.16 7.76
C ASN A 158 1.77 12.91 8.56
N GLU A 159 0.78 12.02 8.68
CA GLU A 159 0.87 10.78 9.45
C GLU A 159 2.03 9.88 8.97
N MET A 160 2.32 9.88 7.66
CA MET A 160 3.42 9.09 7.09
C MET A 160 4.80 9.66 7.45
N ALA A 161 4.84 10.89 7.95
CA ALA A 161 6.04 11.57 8.42
C ALA A 161 6.04 11.79 9.94
N ASP A 162 5.16 11.14 10.71
CA ASP A 162 5.01 11.32 12.17
C ASP A 162 5.13 9.99 12.96
N GLY A 163 6.17 9.21 12.65
CA GLY A 163 6.39 7.91 13.27
C GLY A 163 7.30 7.91 14.50
N ILE A 164 8.10 8.96 14.73
CA ILE A 164 9.02 8.99 15.87
C ILE A 164 8.27 9.31 17.16
N THR A 165 8.26 8.37 18.10
CA THR A 165 7.68 8.64 19.42
C THR A 165 8.55 9.60 20.23
N HIS A 166 7.95 10.27 21.22
CA HIS A 166 8.68 11.18 22.09
C HIS A 166 9.89 10.52 22.79
N SER A 167 9.76 9.27 23.24
CA SER A 167 10.88 8.53 23.85
C SER A 167 12.01 8.22 22.87
N GLN A 168 11.69 7.88 21.62
CA GLN A 168 12.70 7.67 20.57
C GLN A 168 13.39 8.99 20.20
N TYR A 169 12.64 10.09 20.12
CA TYR A 169 13.21 11.41 19.93
C TYR A 169 14.18 11.77 21.06
N GLN A 170 13.80 11.55 22.33
CA GLN A 170 14.68 11.83 23.48
C GLN A 170 15.97 11.01 23.45
N GLU A 171 15.89 9.72 23.10
CA GLU A 171 17.08 8.87 22.91
C GLU A 171 17.97 9.42 21.79
N LEU A 172 17.39 9.69 20.62
CA LEU A 172 18.11 10.23 19.46
C LEU A 172 18.76 11.58 19.77
N ALA A 173 18.02 12.51 20.38
CA ALA A 173 18.50 13.81 20.81
C ALA A 173 19.69 13.67 21.78
N GLY A 174 19.61 12.76 22.74
CA GLY A 174 20.71 12.46 23.66
C GLY A 174 21.96 11.94 22.95
N LEU A 175 21.79 11.03 21.98
CA LEU A 175 22.88 10.50 21.15
C LEU A 175 23.50 11.59 20.25
N MET A 176 22.67 12.48 19.70
CA MET A 176 23.09 13.60 18.87
C MET A 176 23.86 14.65 19.68
N GLY A 177 23.43 14.95 20.91
CA GLY A 177 24.05 15.95 21.77
C GLY A 177 23.90 17.37 21.20
N SER A 178 24.99 18.12 21.03
CA SER A 178 24.94 19.47 20.44
C SER A 178 24.41 19.51 19.01
N ASP A 179 24.40 18.37 18.32
CA ASP A 179 23.87 18.21 16.97
C ASP A 179 22.36 17.96 16.94
N GLU A 180 21.68 17.88 18.08
CA GLU A 180 20.20 17.78 18.14
C GLU A 180 19.53 18.89 17.32
N LYS A 181 20.09 20.10 17.31
CA LYS A 181 19.60 21.25 16.52
C LYS A 181 19.60 21.02 14.99
N LYS A 182 20.25 19.96 14.51
CA LYS A 182 20.29 19.56 13.10
C LYS A 182 19.11 18.65 12.73
N LEU A 183 18.40 18.11 13.72
CA LEU A 183 17.20 17.32 13.52
C LEU A 183 16.09 18.24 12.99
N VAL A 184 15.49 17.84 11.87
CA VAL A 184 14.39 18.55 11.23
C VAL A 184 13.28 17.58 10.90
N SER A 185 12.06 18.09 10.76
CA SER A 185 10.92 17.27 10.31
C SER A 185 11.17 16.71 8.90
N SER A 186 10.75 15.47 8.67
CA SER A 186 10.74 14.84 7.34
C SER A 186 9.47 15.14 6.53
N ASP A 187 8.58 16.01 7.00
CA ASP A 187 7.27 16.24 6.36
C ASP A 187 7.39 16.58 4.87
N GLU A 188 8.20 17.58 4.53
CA GLU A 188 8.45 17.98 3.13
C GLU A 188 9.10 16.85 2.33
N LEU A 189 10.04 16.10 2.93
CA LEU A 189 10.70 14.97 2.28
C LEU A 189 9.71 13.87 1.92
N VAL A 190 8.86 13.47 2.89
CA VAL A 190 7.86 12.42 2.68
C VAL A 190 6.82 12.87 1.67
N TYR A 191 6.42 14.15 1.70
CA TYR A 191 5.53 14.73 0.70
C TYR A 191 6.13 14.66 -0.72
N GLU A 192 7.36 15.16 -0.90
CA GLU A 192 8.08 15.12 -2.18
C GLU A 192 8.27 13.70 -2.69
N TRP A 193 8.52 12.73 -1.80
CA TRP A 193 8.70 11.34 -2.18
C TRP A 193 7.40 10.63 -2.53
N LEU A 194 6.35 10.78 -1.71
CA LEU A 194 5.10 10.04 -1.88
C LEU A 194 4.16 10.66 -2.92
N SER A 195 4.31 11.96 -3.24
CA SER A 195 3.48 12.65 -4.24
C SER A 195 3.75 12.19 -5.68
N ILE A 196 4.94 11.67 -5.97
CA ILE A 196 5.31 11.18 -7.30
C ILE A 196 4.99 9.69 -7.45
N LYS A 197 4.30 9.34 -8.53
CA LYS A 197 3.97 7.95 -8.91
C LYS A 197 4.82 7.51 -10.10
N LEU A 198 5.37 6.30 -10.02
CA LEU A 198 6.00 5.64 -11.16
C LEU A 198 4.95 5.27 -12.22
N PRO A 199 5.34 5.15 -13.50
CA PRO A 199 4.41 4.73 -14.56
C PRO A 199 3.63 3.44 -14.22
N GLU A 200 4.31 2.45 -13.64
CA GLU A 200 3.72 1.17 -13.25
C GLU A 200 2.68 1.34 -12.11
N GLU A 201 2.92 2.27 -11.18
CA GLU A 201 1.93 2.61 -10.14
C GLU A 201 0.71 3.28 -10.76
N VAL A 202 0.90 4.16 -11.75
CA VAL A 202 -0.19 4.82 -12.47
C VAL A 202 -1.05 3.81 -13.22
N GLU A 203 -0.45 2.79 -13.84
CA GLU A 203 -1.19 1.71 -14.51
C GLU A 203 -2.06 0.92 -13.52
N ILE A 204 -1.51 0.53 -12.37
CA ILE A 204 -2.25 -0.17 -11.31
C ILE A 204 -3.39 0.70 -10.79
N LEU A 205 -3.12 1.96 -10.48
CA LEU A 205 -4.12 2.92 -10.00
C LEU A 205 -5.22 3.16 -11.04
N THR A 206 -4.88 3.24 -12.32
CA THR A 206 -5.84 3.42 -13.41
C THR A 206 -6.79 2.23 -13.47
N LYS A 207 -6.25 1.00 -13.37
CA LYS A 207 -7.06 -0.22 -13.34
C LYS A 207 -7.96 -0.29 -12.11
N ALA A 208 -7.43 0.03 -10.93
CA ALA A 208 -8.20 0.08 -9.69
C ALA A 208 -9.31 1.13 -9.75
N ALA A 209 -9.04 2.32 -10.31
CA ALA A 209 -10.02 3.38 -10.49
C ALA A 209 -11.12 2.99 -11.48
N GLN A 210 -10.77 2.31 -12.58
CA GLN A 210 -11.77 1.77 -13.51
C GLN A 210 -12.69 0.77 -12.80
N LEU A 211 -12.12 -0.17 -12.05
CA LEU A 211 -12.89 -1.17 -11.31
C LEU A 211 -13.83 -0.52 -10.27
N ALA A 212 -13.33 0.47 -9.53
CA ALA A 212 -14.14 1.24 -8.59
C ALA A 212 -15.29 1.98 -9.31
N SER A 213 -15.04 2.54 -10.49
CA SER A 213 -16.07 3.18 -11.32
C SER A 213 -17.13 2.18 -11.78
N ASP A 214 -16.73 1.00 -12.24
CA ASP A 214 -17.65 -0.05 -12.66
C ASP A 214 -18.56 -0.48 -11.50
N PHE A 215 -17.98 -0.69 -10.30
CA PHE A 215 -18.74 -1.00 -9.09
C PHE A 215 -19.71 0.11 -8.70
N GLN A 216 -19.32 1.37 -8.85
CA GLN A 216 -20.17 2.52 -8.57
C GLN A 216 -21.38 2.56 -9.52
N HIS A 217 -21.21 2.28 -10.81
CA HIS A 217 -22.32 2.24 -11.75
C HIS A 217 -23.32 1.12 -11.42
N GLU A 218 -22.82 -0.07 -11.08
CA GLU A 218 -23.68 -1.18 -10.65
C GLU A 218 -24.40 -0.86 -9.34
N ALA A 219 -23.69 -0.25 -8.38
CA ALA A 219 -24.26 0.18 -7.10
C ALA A 219 -25.38 1.22 -7.30
N TYR A 220 -25.27 2.11 -8.28
CA TYR A 220 -26.34 3.05 -8.61
C TYR A 220 -27.53 2.37 -9.29
N ALA A 221 -27.28 1.40 -10.16
CA ALA A 221 -28.33 0.66 -10.86
C ALA A 221 -29.21 -0.16 -9.91
N MET A 222 -28.70 -0.59 -8.75
CA MET A 222 -29.47 -1.34 -7.74
C MET A 222 -30.33 -0.47 -6.80
N ILE A 223 -30.25 0.86 -6.89
CA ILE A 223 -30.96 1.75 -5.97
C ILE A 223 -32.44 1.85 -6.33
N GLU A 224 -33.30 1.45 -5.39
CA GLU A 224 -34.73 1.74 -5.41
C GLU A 224 -35.05 2.80 -4.34
N PRO A 225 -35.46 4.03 -4.73
CA PRO A 225 -35.75 5.10 -3.78
C PRO A 225 -36.79 4.71 -2.74
N GLY A 226 -36.49 5.00 -1.47
CA GLY A 226 -37.35 4.68 -0.33
C GLY A 226 -37.34 3.20 0.09
N LYS A 227 -36.51 2.36 -0.56
CA LYS A 227 -36.35 0.93 -0.21
C LYS A 227 -34.90 0.55 0.05
N THR A 228 -33.99 0.85 -0.87
CA THR A 228 -32.57 0.50 -0.74
C THR A 228 -31.91 1.36 0.34
N THR A 229 -31.21 0.73 1.28
CA THR A 229 -30.45 1.43 2.32
C THR A 229 -28.98 1.56 1.96
N ASP A 230 -28.26 2.46 2.65
CA ASP A 230 -26.80 2.57 2.55
C ASP A 230 -26.08 1.27 2.96
N ALA A 231 -26.61 0.55 3.95
CA ALA A 231 -26.11 -0.76 4.36
C ALA A 231 -26.23 -1.81 3.25
N ASP A 232 -27.31 -1.79 2.46
CA ASP A 232 -27.47 -2.70 1.32
C ASP A 232 -26.41 -2.42 0.25
N VAL A 233 -26.17 -1.14 -0.05
CA VAL A 233 -25.14 -0.71 -1.01
C VAL A 233 -23.73 -1.08 -0.50
N ALA A 234 -23.43 -0.84 0.77
CA ALA A 234 -22.15 -1.20 1.37
C ALA A 234 -21.91 -2.71 1.28
N LYS A 235 -22.93 -3.54 1.61
CA LYS A 235 -22.85 -4.99 1.51
C LYS A 235 -22.62 -5.46 0.07
N PHE A 236 -23.30 -4.83 -0.90
CA PHE A 236 -23.09 -5.09 -2.32
C PHE A 236 -21.64 -4.79 -2.73
N LEU A 237 -21.13 -3.61 -2.40
CA LEU A 237 -19.75 -3.21 -2.73
C LEU A 237 -18.71 -4.14 -2.08
N LYS A 238 -18.91 -4.56 -0.82
CA LYS A 238 -18.03 -5.54 -0.16
C LYS A 238 -18.03 -6.89 -0.88
N ALA A 239 -19.18 -7.33 -1.39
CA ALA A 239 -19.26 -8.57 -2.15
C ALA A 239 -18.50 -8.46 -3.48
N LYS A 240 -18.61 -7.32 -4.18
CA LYS A 240 -17.83 -7.03 -5.39
C LYS A 240 -16.32 -6.97 -5.10
N MET A 241 -15.91 -6.31 -4.03
CA MET A 241 -14.52 -6.29 -3.60
C MET A 241 -13.97 -7.71 -3.36
N ALA A 242 -14.73 -8.54 -2.64
CA ALA A 242 -14.35 -9.93 -2.37
C ALA A 242 -14.28 -10.79 -3.64
N GLU A 243 -15.18 -10.58 -4.61
CA GLU A 243 -15.16 -11.26 -5.91
C GLU A 243 -13.86 -10.99 -6.68
N TYR A 244 -13.35 -9.76 -6.61
CA TYR A 244 -12.11 -9.36 -7.27
C TYR A 244 -10.87 -9.51 -6.38
N GLY A 245 -11.00 -10.07 -5.17
CA GLY A 245 -9.89 -10.28 -4.25
C GLY A 245 -9.24 -8.99 -3.74
N VAL A 246 -9.98 -7.88 -3.69
CA VAL A 246 -9.52 -6.61 -3.10
C VAL A 246 -10.11 -6.42 -1.70
N THR A 247 -9.37 -5.73 -0.84
CA THR A 247 -9.76 -5.47 0.55
C THR A 247 -9.87 -3.98 0.83
N ASP A 248 -10.36 -3.64 2.02
CA ASP A 248 -10.22 -2.27 2.52
C ASP A 248 -8.76 -1.88 2.66
N ALA A 249 -8.50 -0.58 2.57
CA ALA A 249 -7.22 0.05 2.87
C ALA A 249 -6.98 0.11 4.38
#